data_AF-D0P0C9-F1
#
_entry.id   AF-D0P0C9-F1
#
_cell.length_a   1.000
_cell.length_b   1.000
_cell.length_c   1.000
_cell.angle_alpha   90.00
_cell.angle_beta   90.00
_cell.angle_gamma   90.00
#
_symmetry.space_group_name_H-M   'P 1'
#
loop_
_entity.id
_entity.type
_entity.pdbx_description
1 polymer ?
#
loop_
_entity_poly.entity_id
_entity_poly.type
_entity_poly.pdbx_seq_one_letter_code
_entity_poly.pdbx_strand_id
1 'polypeptide(L)'
;MANPATIAPTTATADFIALGNLVNIVKTSPAVLKQYVSDPMLIENQTLATQNISFLGYIFETTPTINWLNVSGITTIFPLPVNVTGVSTLELGTDFTGTIALEGTLTVEVAMPYHKWYQICWVDLLHPIKCQPQIITVDVALAVSKPHIVTNIEANLFECAPGILTSVCQNLTMASIMTGALSGDLTTLTKSIYKNFRDAKVNTLSLGWDRITNIDFVFHNSSRFITQIMNSLLDFSAKKLNKKGDYYRVFLDVSQKLMLSLLNKIIDTQLEPAFGATCL
;
A
#
# COMPACT_ATOMS: atom_id res chain seq x y z
N MET A 1 -29.86 6.68 -30.70
CA MET A 1 -28.88 7.14 -29.69
C MET A 1 -29.53 6.98 -28.33
N ALA A 2 -29.36 5.81 -27.72
CA ALA A 2 -29.96 5.50 -26.42
C ALA A 2 -28.98 5.93 -25.32
N ASN A 3 -29.52 6.63 -24.33
CA ASN A 3 -28.85 7.15 -23.15
C ASN A 3 -28.15 6.00 -22.38
N PRO A 4 -26.86 6.10 -21.99
CA PRO A 4 -26.23 5.07 -21.18
C PRO A 4 -26.92 5.03 -19.83
N ALA A 5 -27.69 3.98 -19.58
CA ALA A 5 -28.35 3.75 -18.32
C ALA A 5 -27.29 3.63 -17.22
N THR A 6 -27.27 4.60 -16.31
CA THR A 6 -26.66 4.47 -14.99
C THR A 6 -27.38 3.33 -14.26
N ILE A 7 -26.77 2.15 -14.25
CA ILE A 7 -27.24 0.97 -13.50
C ILE A 7 -26.83 1.16 -12.04
N ALA A 8 -27.78 1.02 -11.11
CA ALA A 8 -27.54 1.14 -9.67
C ALA A 8 -26.90 -0.15 -9.12
N PRO A 9 -25.95 -0.07 -8.18
CA PRO A 9 -25.22 -1.22 -7.64
C PRO A 9 -26.15 -2.14 -6.83
N THR A 10 -26.15 -3.45 -7.10
CA THR A 10 -26.85 -4.43 -6.25
C THR A 10 -25.90 -5.50 -5.72
N THR A 11 -25.94 -5.69 -4.40
CA THR A 11 -24.97 -6.42 -3.58
C THR A 11 -25.03 -7.94 -3.77
N ALA A 12 -23.85 -8.56 -3.89
CA ALA A 12 -23.71 -10.01 -3.93
C ALA A 12 -23.40 -10.62 -2.54
N THR A 13 -24.34 -10.56 -1.60
CA THR A 13 -24.15 -11.09 -0.23
C THR A 13 -23.77 -12.59 -0.20
N ALA A 14 -24.30 -13.39 -1.13
CA ALA A 14 -23.98 -14.81 -1.29
C ALA A 14 -22.54 -15.05 -1.79
N ASP A 15 -22.00 -14.10 -2.56
CA ASP A 15 -20.64 -14.18 -3.09
C ASP A 15 -19.60 -13.95 -1.97
N PHE A 16 -19.91 -13.17 -0.93
CA PHE A 16 -18.98 -12.95 0.18
C PHE A 16 -18.80 -14.17 1.10
N ILE A 17 -19.83 -15.01 1.28
CA ILE A 17 -19.70 -16.28 2.03
C ILE A 17 -18.71 -17.22 1.33
N ALA A 18 -18.75 -17.27 0.00
CA ALA A 18 -17.84 -18.09 -0.77
C ALA A 18 -16.40 -17.52 -0.80
N LEU A 19 -16.21 -16.21 -0.66
CA LEU A 19 -14.89 -15.59 -0.44
C LEU A 19 -14.28 -16.02 0.90
N GLY A 20 -15.10 -16.07 1.96
CA GLY A 20 -14.69 -16.62 3.25
C GLY A 20 -14.24 -18.08 3.17
N ASN A 21 -14.92 -18.89 2.35
CA ASN A 21 -14.51 -20.28 2.09
C ASN A 21 -13.19 -20.38 1.32
N LEU A 22 -12.95 -19.52 0.33
CA LEU A 22 -11.66 -19.45 -0.37
C LEU A 22 -10.53 -19.07 0.56
N VAL A 23 -10.73 -18.04 1.39
CA VAL A 23 -9.76 -17.62 2.39
C VAL A 23 -9.43 -18.77 3.34
N ASN A 24 -10.44 -19.55 3.75
CA ASN A 24 -10.22 -20.74 4.56
C ASN A 24 -9.44 -21.84 3.82
N ILE A 25 -9.71 -22.10 2.53
CA ILE A 25 -8.94 -23.06 1.71
C ILE A 25 -7.47 -22.61 1.59
N VAL A 26 -7.26 -21.33 1.29
CA VAL A 26 -5.96 -20.68 1.17
C VAL A 26 -5.19 -20.74 2.51
N LYS A 27 -5.87 -20.47 3.62
CA LYS A 27 -5.36 -20.55 4.99
C LYS A 27 -4.97 -21.97 5.41
N THR A 28 -5.76 -22.96 4.99
CA THR A 28 -5.51 -24.38 5.29
C THR A 28 -4.51 -25.04 4.35
N SER A 29 -4.20 -24.40 3.22
CA SER A 29 -3.26 -24.91 2.21
C SER A 29 -2.17 -23.87 1.86
N PRO A 30 -1.19 -23.63 2.76
CA PRO A 30 -0.13 -22.63 2.54
C PRO A 30 0.70 -22.87 1.28
N ALA A 31 0.78 -24.11 0.79
CA ALA A 31 1.46 -24.45 -0.46
C ALA A 31 0.85 -23.77 -1.69
N VAL A 32 -0.46 -23.51 -1.67
CA VAL A 32 -1.18 -22.80 -2.73
C VAL A 32 -0.77 -21.33 -2.74
N LEU A 33 -0.70 -20.67 -1.57
CA LEU A 33 -0.24 -19.27 -1.45
C LEU A 33 1.17 -19.05 -1.95
N LYS A 34 2.09 -19.96 -1.64
CA LYS A 34 3.51 -19.83 -2.01
C LYS A 34 3.75 -19.73 -3.52
N GLN A 35 2.88 -20.31 -4.32
CA GLN A 35 2.98 -20.24 -5.79
C GLN A 35 2.60 -18.86 -6.35
N TYR A 36 1.92 -18.05 -5.54
CA TYR A 36 1.31 -16.78 -5.97
C TYR A 36 1.88 -15.55 -5.26
N VAL A 37 2.79 -15.76 -4.31
CA VAL A 37 3.52 -14.71 -3.62
C VAL A 37 4.95 -14.70 -4.14
N SER A 38 5.36 -13.59 -4.75
CA SER A 38 6.77 -13.36 -5.09
C SER A 38 7.53 -12.99 -3.82
N ASP A 39 8.55 -13.76 -3.47
CA ASP A 39 9.38 -13.55 -2.27
C ASP A 39 10.85 -13.84 -2.63
N PRO A 40 11.71 -12.81 -2.75
CA PRO A 40 11.40 -11.40 -2.47
C PRO A 40 10.48 -10.74 -3.51
N MET A 41 9.70 -9.75 -3.08
CA MET A 41 8.98 -8.82 -3.94
C MET A 41 9.82 -7.54 -4.10
N LEU A 42 10.09 -7.17 -5.34
CA LEU A 42 10.84 -5.96 -5.68
C LEU A 42 9.87 -4.87 -6.15
N ILE A 43 9.95 -3.70 -5.54
CA ILE A 43 9.21 -2.49 -5.92
C ILE A 43 10.23 -1.44 -6.35
N GLU A 44 10.07 -0.88 -7.55
CA GLU A 44 11.01 0.09 -8.09
C GLU A 44 10.30 1.33 -8.62
N ASN A 45 11.00 2.46 -8.56
CA ASN A 45 10.64 3.72 -9.20
C ASN A 45 9.21 4.19 -8.88
N GLN A 46 8.83 4.17 -7.61
CA GLN A 46 7.51 4.64 -7.15
C GLN A 46 7.61 5.98 -6.42
N THR A 47 7.17 7.05 -7.07
CA THR A 47 6.97 8.34 -6.39
C THR A 47 5.61 8.36 -5.69
N LEU A 48 5.67 8.55 -4.38
CA LEU A 48 4.52 8.58 -3.47
C LEU A 48 3.93 9.99 -3.39
N ALA A 49 2.74 10.10 -2.80
CA ALA A 49 2.08 11.38 -2.58
C ALA A 49 2.86 12.26 -1.59
N THR A 50 2.92 13.56 -1.87
CA THR A 50 3.52 14.55 -0.99
C THR A 50 2.85 14.56 0.38
N GLN A 51 3.68 14.52 1.43
CA GLN A 51 3.27 14.56 2.83
C GLN A 51 3.69 15.89 3.46
N ASN A 52 2.78 16.48 4.24
CA ASN A 52 3.05 17.68 5.02
C ASN A 52 3.47 17.29 6.43
N ILE A 53 4.69 17.68 6.82
CA ILE A 53 5.26 17.39 8.14
C ILE A 53 5.50 18.72 8.87
N SER A 54 4.98 18.83 10.09
CA SER A 54 5.25 19.97 10.96
C SER A 54 6.47 19.71 11.84
N PHE A 55 7.48 20.56 11.76
CA PHE A 55 8.69 20.48 12.57
C PHE A 55 9.22 21.88 12.92
N LEU A 56 9.54 22.10 14.20
CA LEU A 56 10.00 23.40 14.73
C LEU A 56 9.11 24.61 14.37
N GLY A 57 7.80 24.39 14.22
CA GLY A 57 6.85 25.44 13.83
C GLY A 57 6.84 25.78 12.34
N TYR A 58 7.56 25.00 11.52
CA TYR A 58 7.53 25.07 10.06
C TYR A 58 6.78 23.89 9.47
N ILE A 59 6.17 24.08 8.31
CA ILE A 59 5.58 23.01 7.50
C ILE A 59 6.56 22.67 6.38
N PHE A 60 6.97 21.42 6.33
CA PHE A 60 7.79 20.85 5.28
C PHE A 60 6.92 20.00 4.36
N GLU A 61 7.03 20.22 3.06
CA GLU A 61 6.49 19.32 2.05
C GLU A 61 7.56 18.26 1.75
N THR A 62 7.17 17.00 1.89
CA THR A 62 8.07 15.86 1.68
C THR A 62 7.48 14.93 0.63
N THR A 63 8.22 14.70 -0.46
CA THR A 63 7.78 13.81 -1.55
C THR A 63 8.73 12.62 -1.60
N PRO A 64 8.33 11.47 -1.03
CA PRO A 64 9.15 10.28 -1.04
C PRO A 64 9.05 9.57 -2.39
N THR A 65 10.20 9.11 -2.89
CA THR A 65 10.34 8.25 -4.05
C THR A 65 11.08 6.99 -3.63
N ILE A 66 10.44 5.83 -3.82
CA ILE A 66 11.09 4.54 -3.66
C ILE A 66 11.93 4.30 -4.91
N ASN A 67 13.25 4.32 -4.79
CA ASN A 67 14.14 3.98 -5.90
C ASN A 67 14.06 2.48 -6.15
N TRP A 68 14.31 1.70 -5.09
CA TRP A 68 14.08 0.27 -5.04
C TRP A 68 13.75 -0.14 -3.61
N LEU A 69 12.89 -1.15 -3.46
CA LEU A 69 12.50 -1.74 -2.19
C LEU A 69 12.31 -3.24 -2.38
N ASN A 70 13.15 -4.00 -1.71
CA ASN A 70 13.09 -5.44 -1.60
C ASN A 70 12.30 -5.82 -0.34
N VAL A 71 11.22 -6.56 -0.51
CA VAL A 71 10.37 -7.07 0.56
C VAL A 71 10.50 -8.59 0.60
N SER A 72 10.99 -9.14 1.71
CA SER A 72 11.19 -10.58 1.89
C SER A 72 10.45 -11.14 3.10
N GLY A 73 10.19 -12.45 3.08
CA GLY A 73 9.45 -13.18 4.11
C GLY A 73 7.92 -13.20 3.90
N ILE A 74 7.45 -12.68 2.77
CA ILE A 74 6.02 -12.55 2.44
C ILE A 74 5.34 -13.91 2.33
N THR A 75 6.10 -14.98 2.04
CA THR A 75 5.60 -16.36 2.02
C THR A 75 5.00 -16.84 3.35
N THR A 76 5.22 -16.10 4.45
CA THR A 76 4.62 -16.38 5.77
C THR A 76 3.22 -15.77 5.96
N ILE A 77 2.64 -15.21 4.89
CA ILE A 77 1.30 -14.62 4.85
C ILE A 77 0.22 -15.59 5.35
N PHE A 78 -0.71 -15.04 6.12
CA PHE A 78 -1.81 -15.75 6.73
C PHE A 78 -3.06 -14.88 6.64
N PRO A 79 -3.85 -15.02 5.56
CA PRO A 79 -5.01 -14.18 5.31
C PRO A 79 -6.05 -14.25 6.44
N LEU A 80 -6.61 -13.10 6.78
CA LEU A 80 -7.73 -12.97 7.70
C LEU A 80 -9.06 -13.13 6.96
N PRO A 81 -10.14 -13.47 7.68
CA PRO A 81 -11.48 -13.47 7.10
C PRO A 81 -11.79 -12.11 6.45
N VAL A 82 -12.42 -12.15 5.29
CA VAL A 82 -12.87 -10.92 4.61
C VAL A 82 -14.13 -10.42 5.29
N ASN A 83 -14.16 -9.12 5.59
CA ASN A 83 -15.30 -8.46 6.19
C ASN A 83 -15.89 -7.44 5.21
N VAL A 84 -17.21 -7.41 5.06
CA VAL A 84 -17.89 -6.50 4.13
C VAL A 84 -18.46 -5.35 4.94
N THR A 85 -17.92 -4.15 4.73
CA THR A 85 -18.29 -2.97 5.52
C THR A 85 -19.34 -2.09 4.85
N GLY A 86 -19.65 -2.33 3.58
CA GLY A 86 -20.61 -1.55 2.81
C GLY A 86 -20.93 -2.17 1.46
N VAL A 87 -21.62 -1.41 0.59
CA VAL A 87 -22.08 -1.89 -0.72
C VAL A 87 -20.92 -2.17 -1.68
N SER A 88 -19.88 -1.35 -1.65
CA SER A 88 -18.65 -1.48 -2.45
C SER A 88 -17.38 -1.49 -1.59
N THR A 89 -17.52 -1.57 -0.26
CA THR A 89 -16.38 -1.51 0.67
C THR A 89 -16.18 -2.82 1.41
N LEU A 90 -14.94 -3.26 1.44
CA LEU A 90 -14.50 -4.51 2.04
C LEU A 90 -13.21 -4.31 2.83
N GLU A 91 -13.11 -4.99 3.95
CA GLU A 91 -11.91 -5.09 4.76
C GLU A 91 -11.19 -6.39 4.43
N LEU A 92 -9.97 -6.24 3.92
CA LEU A 92 -9.03 -7.34 3.75
C LEU A 92 -7.95 -7.22 4.81
N GLY A 93 -7.67 -8.32 5.48
CA GLY A 93 -6.61 -8.39 6.46
C GLY A 93 -5.67 -9.56 6.17
N THR A 94 -4.42 -9.43 6.61
CA THR A 94 -3.50 -10.54 6.68
C THR A 94 -2.58 -10.42 7.87
N ASP A 95 -2.34 -11.55 8.51
CA ASP A 95 -1.23 -11.73 9.44
C ASP A 95 -0.02 -12.29 8.69
N PHE A 96 1.13 -12.24 9.34
CA PHE A 96 2.31 -12.98 8.94
C PHE A 96 2.80 -13.79 10.14
N THR A 97 3.09 -15.07 9.91
CA THR A 97 3.56 -15.95 10.99
C THR A 97 5.04 -15.78 11.29
N GLY A 98 5.80 -15.21 10.34
CA GLY A 98 7.24 -15.00 10.43
C GLY A 98 7.66 -13.54 10.49
N THR A 99 8.88 -13.26 10.03
CA THR A 99 9.44 -11.91 9.94
C THR A 99 9.34 -11.41 8.51
N ILE A 100 8.88 -10.17 8.34
CA ILE A 100 8.99 -9.43 7.08
C ILE A 100 10.18 -8.51 7.18
N ALA A 101 11.06 -8.58 6.19
CA ALA A 101 12.21 -7.70 6.07
C ALA A 101 12.07 -6.83 4.81
N LEU A 102 12.38 -5.56 4.98
CA LEU A 102 12.35 -4.50 4.00
C LEU A 102 13.77 -3.97 3.89
N GLU A 103 14.30 -3.95 2.68
CA GLU A 103 15.60 -3.37 2.37
C GLU A 103 15.46 -2.53 1.11
N GLY A 104 15.94 -1.29 1.11
CA GLY A 104 15.77 -0.44 -0.05
C GLY A 104 16.42 0.92 0.07
N THR A 105 16.44 1.63 -1.05
CA THR A 105 16.84 3.03 -1.10
C THR A 105 15.61 3.87 -1.43
N LEU A 106 15.40 4.91 -0.62
CA LEU A 106 14.40 5.93 -0.83
C LEU A 106 15.08 7.28 -1.05
N THR A 107 14.47 8.09 -1.90
CA THR A 107 14.84 9.48 -2.10
C THR A 107 13.69 10.35 -1.65
N VAL A 108 13.93 11.28 -0.73
CA VAL A 108 12.92 12.19 -0.20
C VAL A 108 13.28 13.60 -0.65
N GLU A 109 12.43 14.17 -1.49
CA GLU A 109 12.48 15.60 -1.77
C GLU A 109 11.83 16.34 -0.60
N VAL A 110 12.54 17.32 -0.03
CA VAL A 110 12.07 18.12 1.11
C VAL A 110 12.06 19.58 0.69
N ALA A 111 10.89 20.20 0.73
CA ALA A 111 10.66 21.60 0.40
C ALA A 111 10.08 22.37 1.59
N MET A 112 10.38 23.68 1.66
CA MET A 112 9.75 24.61 2.58
C MET A 112 8.91 25.63 1.78
N PRO A 113 7.73 25.25 1.27
CA PRO A 113 6.95 26.07 0.32
C PRO A 113 6.49 27.40 0.92
N TYR A 114 6.27 27.47 2.23
CA TYR A 114 5.80 28.67 2.94
C TYR A 114 6.94 29.43 3.64
N HIS A 115 8.19 29.20 3.22
CA HIS A 115 9.35 29.92 3.76
C HIS A 115 9.23 31.42 3.48
N LYS A 116 9.47 32.23 4.52
CA LYS A 116 9.56 33.69 4.40
C LYS A 116 11.03 34.12 4.40
N TRP A 117 11.34 35.20 3.69
CA TRP A 117 12.71 35.71 3.53
C TRP A 117 13.50 35.93 4.83
N TYR A 118 12.81 36.19 5.94
CA TYR A 118 13.40 36.42 7.27
C TYR A 118 13.53 35.16 8.12
N GLN A 119 13.04 34.01 7.65
CA GLN A 119 13.12 32.73 8.34
C GLN A 119 14.37 31.96 7.92
N ILE A 120 14.88 31.12 8.81
CA ILE A 120 15.99 30.22 8.48
C ILE A 120 15.48 29.18 7.48
N CYS A 121 16.16 29.05 6.35
CA CYS A 121 15.91 27.93 5.44
C CYS A 121 16.62 26.68 5.99
N TRP A 122 15.86 25.74 6.52
CA TRP A 122 16.40 24.53 7.11
C TRP A 122 16.83 23.50 6.06
N VAL A 123 16.28 23.57 4.85
CA VAL A 123 16.61 22.64 3.76
C VAL A 123 17.86 23.10 3.01
N ASP A 124 17.98 24.37 2.65
CA ASP A 124 19.14 24.93 1.95
C ASP A 124 19.75 26.09 2.74
N LEU A 125 20.74 25.74 3.57
CA LEU A 125 21.50 26.70 4.39
C LEU A 125 22.40 27.62 3.56
N LEU A 126 22.76 27.22 2.34
CA LEU A 126 23.67 28.00 1.47
C LEU A 126 22.91 29.06 0.66
N HIS A 127 21.63 28.83 0.37
CA HIS A 127 20.76 29.79 -0.33
C HIS A 127 19.49 30.13 0.49
N PRO A 128 19.65 30.79 1.65
CA PRO A 128 18.56 30.98 2.61
C PRO A 128 17.38 31.80 2.05
N ILE A 129 17.60 32.64 1.05
CA ILE A 129 16.55 33.47 0.42
C ILE A 129 15.73 32.66 -0.60
N LYS A 130 16.36 31.75 -1.37
CA LYS A 130 15.67 30.95 -2.39
C LYS A 130 15.04 29.70 -1.80
N CYS A 131 15.65 29.16 -0.75
CA CYS A 131 15.23 27.96 -0.04
C CYS A 131 14.81 26.81 -0.97
N GLN A 132 15.74 26.39 -1.84
CA GLN A 132 15.44 25.37 -2.84
C GLN A 132 15.15 24.01 -2.16
N PRO A 133 14.24 23.20 -2.74
CA PRO A 133 14.04 21.84 -2.29
C PRO A 133 15.35 21.06 -2.28
N GLN A 134 15.55 20.22 -1.27
CA GLN A 134 16.69 19.33 -1.18
C GLN A 134 16.25 17.89 -1.33
N ILE A 135 17.11 17.10 -1.95
CA ILE A 135 16.90 15.68 -2.15
C ILE A 135 17.79 14.92 -1.17
N ILE A 136 17.16 14.16 -0.28
CA ILE A 136 17.85 13.31 0.69
C ILE A 136 17.68 11.87 0.27
N THR A 137 18.79 11.15 0.10
CA THR A 137 18.75 9.72 -0.17
C THR A 137 18.95 8.96 1.13
N VAL A 138 18.15 7.92 1.35
CA VAL A 138 18.13 7.14 2.58
C VAL A 138 18.08 5.66 2.22
N ASP A 139 19.09 4.90 2.64
CA ASP A 139 18.99 3.45 2.66
C ASP A 139 18.30 3.02 3.94
N VAL A 140 17.35 2.12 3.81
CA VAL A 140 16.51 1.63 4.90
C VAL A 140 16.63 0.12 4.96
N ALA A 141 16.91 -0.39 6.15
CA ALA A 141 16.76 -1.80 6.48
C ALA A 141 15.81 -1.92 7.67
N LEU A 142 14.67 -2.57 7.50
CA LEU A 142 13.65 -2.74 8.53
C LEU A 142 13.18 -4.19 8.56
N ALA A 143 13.22 -4.83 9.71
CA ALA A 143 12.63 -6.14 9.90
C ALA A 143 11.63 -6.13 11.05
N VAL A 144 10.42 -6.64 10.79
CA VAL A 144 9.32 -6.69 11.75
C VAL A 144 8.84 -8.13 11.92
N SER A 145 8.65 -8.52 13.18
CA SER A 145 8.16 -9.85 13.56
C SER A 145 6.64 -9.86 13.60
N LYS A 146 6.05 -10.85 12.94
CA LYS A 146 4.61 -11.09 12.86
C LYS A 146 3.81 -9.81 12.57
N PRO A 147 4.10 -9.13 11.44
CA PRO A 147 3.29 -8.00 11.06
C PRO A 147 1.85 -8.44 10.80
N HIS A 148 0.96 -7.47 10.96
CA HIS A 148 -0.46 -7.55 10.69
C HIS A 148 -0.85 -6.32 9.87
N ILE A 149 -1.60 -6.54 8.80
CA ILE A 149 -2.01 -5.50 7.86
C ILE A 149 -3.51 -5.64 7.63
N VAL A 150 -4.25 -4.55 7.80
CA VAL A 150 -5.68 -4.49 7.47
C VAL A 150 -5.95 -3.28 6.62
N THR A 151 -6.64 -3.48 5.52
CA THR A 151 -7.01 -2.44 4.56
C THR A 151 -8.50 -2.39 4.37
N ASN A 152 -9.09 -1.20 4.44
CA ASN A 152 -10.43 -0.95 3.92
C ASN A 152 -10.29 -0.53 2.45
N ILE A 153 -10.87 -1.32 1.56
CA ILE A 153 -10.81 -1.13 0.12
C ILE A 153 -12.22 -0.81 -0.36
N GLU A 154 -12.32 0.23 -1.19
CA GLU A 154 -13.47 0.47 -2.04
C GLU A 154 -13.19 -0.12 -3.41
N ALA A 155 -14.07 -0.96 -3.89
CA ALA A 155 -13.98 -1.61 -5.18
C ALA A 155 -15.33 -1.49 -5.88
N ASN A 156 -15.38 -0.68 -6.92
CA ASN A 156 -16.57 -0.49 -7.73
C ASN A 156 -16.48 -1.42 -8.95
N LEU A 157 -17.48 -2.27 -9.13
CA LEU A 157 -17.54 -3.26 -10.20
C LEU A 157 -18.53 -2.84 -11.29
N PHE A 158 -18.23 -3.18 -12.53
CA PHE A 158 -19.21 -3.17 -13.62
C PHE A 158 -20.10 -4.40 -13.53
N GLU A 159 -21.39 -4.19 -13.80
CA GLU A 159 -22.35 -5.27 -14.05
C GLU A 159 -22.79 -5.26 -15.51
N CYS A 160 -23.06 -6.44 -16.05
CA CYS A 160 -23.62 -6.62 -17.36
C CYS A 160 -25.05 -6.06 -17.43
N ALA A 161 -25.34 -5.32 -18.51
CA ALA A 161 -26.68 -4.80 -18.73
C ALA A 161 -27.72 -5.94 -18.84
N PRO A 162 -28.96 -5.72 -18.35
CA PRO A 162 -30.01 -6.72 -18.45
C PRO A 162 -30.28 -7.13 -19.90
N GLY A 163 -30.34 -8.45 -20.16
CA GLY A 163 -30.61 -9.00 -21.49
C GLY A 163 -29.39 -9.25 -22.37
N ILE A 164 -28.18 -8.92 -21.91
CA ILE A 164 -26.94 -9.30 -22.58
C ILE A 164 -26.64 -10.78 -22.32
N LEU A 165 -26.29 -11.52 -23.39
CA LEU A 165 -25.92 -12.93 -23.29
C LEU A 165 -24.63 -13.08 -22.45
N THR A 166 -24.58 -14.11 -21.61
CA THR A 166 -23.42 -14.42 -20.75
C THR A 166 -22.15 -14.73 -21.54
N SER A 167 -22.29 -15.12 -22.81
CA SER A 167 -21.18 -15.29 -23.75
C SER A 167 -20.52 -13.96 -24.17
N VAL A 168 -21.21 -12.83 -23.96
CA VAL A 168 -20.76 -11.48 -24.32
C VAL A 168 -20.28 -10.72 -23.09
N CYS A 169 -21.04 -10.79 -21.99
CA CYS A 169 -20.67 -10.18 -20.72
C CYS A 169 -21.03 -11.12 -19.58
N GLN A 170 -20.06 -11.41 -18.72
CA GLN A 170 -20.26 -12.25 -17.55
C GLN A 170 -19.95 -11.45 -16.28
N ASN A 171 -20.97 -11.30 -15.43
CA ASN A 171 -20.80 -10.74 -14.09
C ASN A 171 -19.78 -11.56 -13.31
N LEU A 172 -18.89 -10.88 -12.60
CA LEU A 172 -17.98 -11.51 -11.66
C LEU A 172 -18.79 -12.06 -10.48
N THR A 173 -18.88 -13.38 -10.38
CA THR A 173 -19.51 -14.08 -9.24
C THR A 173 -18.46 -14.82 -8.44
N MET A 174 -18.72 -15.11 -7.17
CA MET A 174 -17.75 -15.87 -6.38
C MET A 174 -17.59 -17.31 -6.88
N ALA A 175 -18.63 -17.89 -7.46
CA ALA A 175 -18.54 -19.19 -8.13
C ALA A 175 -17.48 -19.16 -9.25
N SER A 176 -17.43 -18.09 -10.05
CA SER A 176 -16.40 -17.91 -11.08
C SER A 176 -15.01 -17.74 -10.48
N ILE A 177 -14.88 -17.01 -9.36
CA ILE A 177 -13.61 -16.83 -8.64
C ILE A 177 -13.12 -18.15 -8.05
N MET A 178 -14.00 -18.91 -7.40
CA MET A 178 -13.67 -20.21 -6.83
C MET A 178 -13.23 -21.22 -7.90
N THR A 179 -13.97 -21.28 -9.01
CA THR A 179 -13.66 -22.22 -10.09
C THR A 179 -12.31 -21.87 -10.74
N GLY A 180 -12.03 -20.58 -10.93
CA GLY A 180 -10.73 -20.09 -11.39
C GLY A 180 -9.61 -20.42 -10.40
N ALA A 181 -9.80 -20.19 -9.11
CA ALA A 181 -8.81 -20.46 -8.08
C ALA A 181 -8.51 -21.97 -7.93
N LEU A 182 -9.55 -22.81 -7.97
CA LEU A 182 -9.43 -24.27 -7.86
C LEU A 182 -8.84 -24.91 -9.13
N SER A 183 -9.08 -24.33 -10.30
CA SER A 183 -8.50 -24.81 -11.56
C SER A 183 -7.01 -24.44 -11.72
N GLY A 184 -6.49 -23.55 -10.88
CA GLY A 184 -5.11 -23.06 -10.96
C GLY A 184 -4.85 -22.07 -12.10
N ASP A 185 -5.87 -21.72 -12.91
CA ASP A 185 -5.74 -20.72 -13.97
C ASP A 185 -5.97 -19.30 -13.43
N LEU A 186 -5.01 -18.83 -12.63
CA LEU A 186 -5.06 -17.49 -12.06
C LEU A 186 -4.90 -16.38 -13.10
N THR A 187 -4.26 -16.64 -14.24
CA THR A 187 -4.10 -15.61 -15.26
C THR A 187 -5.45 -15.25 -15.86
N THR A 188 -6.26 -16.27 -16.19
CA THR A 188 -7.63 -16.07 -16.66
C THR A 188 -8.51 -15.49 -15.57
N LEU A 189 -8.38 -15.96 -14.32
CA LEU A 189 -9.12 -15.42 -13.19
C LEU A 189 -8.82 -13.93 -12.95
N THR A 190 -7.54 -13.55 -12.81
CA THR A 190 -7.13 -12.17 -12.58
C THR A 190 -7.55 -11.25 -13.71
N LYS A 191 -7.44 -11.70 -14.97
CA LYS A 191 -7.99 -10.96 -16.12
C LYS A 191 -9.51 -10.79 -16.01
N SER A 192 -10.24 -11.84 -15.63
CA SER A 192 -11.69 -11.78 -15.45
C SER A 192 -12.10 -10.84 -14.31
N ILE A 193 -11.32 -10.82 -13.22
CA ILE A 193 -11.49 -9.89 -12.10
C ILE A 193 -11.29 -8.46 -12.62
N TYR A 194 -10.13 -8.12 -13.19
CA TYR A 194 -9.82 -6.76 -13.63
C TYR A 194 -10.81 -6.22 -14.66
N LYS A 195 -11.29 -7.05 -15.59
CA LYS A 195 -12.32 -6.67 -16.56
C LYS A 195 -13.61 -6.14 -15.91
N ASN A 196 -13.97 -6.67 -14.75
CA ASN A 196 -15.18 -6.28 -14.03
C ASN A 196 -14.94 -5.14 -13.05
N PHE A 197 -13.70 -4.68 -12.83
CA PHE A 197 -13.44 -3.51 -12.02
C PHE A 197 -13.68 -2.24 -12.85
N ARG A 198 -14.37 -1.26 -12.26
CA ARG A 198 -14.46 0.11 -12.75
C ARG A 198 -13.37 0.96 -12.16
N ASP A 199 -13.26 0.93 -10.84
CA ASP A 199 -12.27 1.66 -10.06
C ASP A 199 -12.06 0.96 -8.72
N ALA A 200 -10.90 1.19 -8.12
CA ALA A 200 -10.58 0.66 -6.80
C ALA A 200 -9.73 1.68 -6.03
N LYS A 201 -9.86 1.68 -4.71
CA LYS A 201 -9.08 2.55 -3.84
C LYS A 201 -8.93 1.92 -2.47
N VAL A 202 -7.76 2.09 -1.86
CA VAL A 202 -7.58 1.84 -0.43
C VAL A 202 -7.94 3.09 0.34
N ASN A 203 -9.00 3.00 1.15
CA ASN A 203 -9.50 4.10 1.98
C ASN A 203 -8.70 4.26 3.26
N THR A 204 -8.48 3.15 3.96
CA THR A 204 -7.71 3.12 5.21
C THR A 204 -6.78 1.92 5.22
N LEU A 205 -5.67 2.07 5.94
CA LEU A 205 -4.70 1.01 6.15
C LEU A 205 -4.23 1.07 7.60
N SER A 206 -4.26 -0.08 8.27
CA SER A 206 -3.78 -0.30 9.62
C SER A 206 -2.59 -1.25 9.58
N LEU A 207 -1.52 -0.88 10.27
CA LEU A 207 -0.34 -1.71 10.43
C LEU A 207 -0.14 -2.04 11.90
N GLY A 208 0.36 -3.24 12.15
CA GLY A 208 0.78 -3.68 13.46
C GLY A 208 1.90 -4.70 13.33
N TRP A 209 2.63 -4.90 14.42
CA TRP A 209 3.62 -5.96 14.56
C TRP A 209 3.87 -6.24 16.04
N ASP A 210 4.41 -7.42 16.32
CA ASP A 210 4.80 -7.80 17.68
C ASP A 210 6.01 -6.96 18.12
N ARG A 211 7.04 -6.94 17.29
CA ARG A 211 8.30 -6.22 17.53
C ARG A 211 9.07 -5.95 16.24
N ILE A 212 9.86 -4.91 16.27
CA ILE A 212 10.91 -4.60 15.30
C ILE A 212 12.16 -5.38 15.69
N THR A 213 12.65 -6.24 14.80
CA THR A 213 13.85 -7.06 15.00
C THR A 213 15.10 -6.39 14.46
N ASN A 214 14.96 -5.59 13.39
CA ASN A 214 16.03 -4.78 12.85
C ASN A 214 15.46 -3.43 12.37
N ILE A 215 16.21 -2.36 12.55
CA ILE A 215 15.92 -1.07 11.93
C ILE A 215 17.23 -0.30 11.80
N ASP A 216 17.50 0.17 10.58
CA ASP A 216 18.67 0.96 10.25
C ASP A 216 18.32 1.96 9.15
N PHE A 217 18.91 3.15 9.26
CA PHE A 217 18.72 4.26 8.33
C PHE A 217 20.09 4.88 8.01
N VAL A 218 20.51 4.79 6.75
CA VAL A 218 21.76 5.40 6.29
C VAL A 218 21.43 6.54 5.35
N PHE A 219 21.66 7.77 5.82
CA PHE A 219 21.38 8.98 5.05
C PHE A 219 22.59 9.37 4.19
N HIS A 220 22.36 9.49 2.89
CA HIS A 220 23.32 9.97 1.89
C HIS A 220 22.98 11.39 1.46
N ASN A 221 23.98 12.12 0.95
CA ASN A 221 23.85 13.47 0.38
C ASN A 221 23.18 14.51 1.29
N SER A 222 23.03 14.24 2.58
CA SER A 222 22.59 15.23 3.57
C SER A 222 23.80 15.97 4.13
N SER A 223 23.65 17.27 4.38
CA SER A 223 24.67 18.01 5.13
C SER A 223 24.82 17.36 6.51
N ARG A 224 26.04 17.31 7.07
CA ARG A 224 26.29 16.71 8.40
C ARG A 224 25.32 17.21 9.48
N PHE A 225 24.87 18.46 9.34
CA PHE A 225 23.87 19.06 10.21
C PHE A 225 22.49 18.40 10.07
N ILE A 226 21.99 18.20 8.84
CA ILE A 226 20.73 17.49 8.59
C ILE A 226 20.84 16.03 9.02
N THR A 227 21.96 15.35 8.74
CA THR A 227 22.19 13.99 9.22
C THR A 227 22.19 13.91 10.75
N GLN A 228 22.82 14.87 11.44
CA GLN A 228 22.84 14.91 12.91
C GLN A 228 21.48 15.26 13.52
N ILE A 229 20.75 16.19 12.90
CA ILE A 229 19.37 16.50 13.31
C ILE A 229 18.49 15.27 13.11
N MET A 230 18.55 14.62 11.96
CA MET A 230 17.78 13.41 11.69
C MET A 230 18.19 12.28 12.63
N ASN A 231 19.48 12.01 12.84
CA ASN A 231 19.92 10.98 13.79
C ASN A 231 19.57 11.31 15.25
N SER A 232 19.53 12.60 15.63
CA SER A 232 19.17 13.03 16.98
C SER A 232 17.66 13.06 17.22
N LEU A 233 16.86 13.32 16.19
CA LEU A 233 15.39 13.36 16.24
C LEU A 233 14.79 11.96 16.04
N LEU A 234 15.40 11.18 15.15
CA LEU A 234 15.02 9.84 14.75
C LEU A 234 15.91 8.82 15.48
N ASP A 235 15.99 8.90 16.82
CA ASP A 235 16.53 7.78 17.63
C ASP A 235 15.52 6.61 17.61
N PHE A 236 15.22 6.15 16.41
CA PHE A 236 14.38 5.02 16.07
C PHE A 236 15.23 3.76 16.14
N SER A 237 15.79 3.48 17.30
CA SER A 237 16.34 2.15 17.56
C SER A 237 15.20 1.15 17.75
N ALA A 238 15.41 -0.10 17.34
CA ALA A 238 14.47 -1.19 17.59
C ALA A 238 14.06 -1.24 19.08
N LYS A 239 15.02 -1.01 19.99
CA LYS A 239 14.78 -0.94 21.44
C LYS A 239 13.79 0.17 21.83
N LYS A 240 13.90 1.37 21.26
CA LYS A 240 12.98 2.48 21.55
C LYS A 240 11.61 2.25 20.94
N LEU A 241 11.54 1.83 19.68
CA LEU A 241 10.27 1.55 19.00
C LEU A 241 9.51 0.39 19.65
N ASN A 242 10.20 -0.64 20.12
CA ASN A 242 9.57 -1.77 20.82
C ASN A 242 8.99 -1.42 22.20
N LYS A 243 9.29 -0.24 22.77
CA LYS A 243 8.58 0.25 23.97
C LYS A 243 7.15 0.70 23.69
N LYS A 244 6.74 0.78 22.42
CA LYS A 244 5.39 1.22 21.98
C LYS A 244 4.93 2.56 22.55
N GLY A 245 5.88 3.47 22.80
CA GLY A 245 5.61 4.86 23.25
C GLY A 245 5.37 5.84 22.09
N ASP A 246 5.67 7.13 22.31
CA ASP A 246 5.40 8.20 21.34
C ASP A 246 6.12 8.01 20.01
N TYR A 247 7.42 7.66 20.06
CA TYR A 247 8.22 7.37 18.86
C TYR A 247 7.63 6.24 18.01
N TYR A 248 7.06 5.21 18.66
CA TYR A 248 6.38 4.13 17.94
C TYR A 248 5.13 4.63 17.24
N ARG A 249 4.32 5.47 17.90
CA ARG A 249 3.10 6.03 17.31
C ARG A 249 3.41 6.90 16.09
N VAL A 250 4.44 7.75 16.18
CA VAL A 250 4.90 8.58 15.07
C VAL A 250 5.41 7.72 13.92
N PHE A 251 6.28 6.75 14.21
CA PHE A 251 6.82 5.84 13.21
C PHE A 251 5.71 5.04 12.50
N LEU A 252 4.73 4.55 13.26
CA LEU A 252 3.60 3.79 12.75
C LEU A 252 2.70 4.65 11.86
N ASP A 253 2.35 5.88 12.28
CA ASP A 253 1.53 6.81 11.49
C ASP A 253 2.19 7.15 10.14
N VAL A 254 3.49 7.46 10.16
CA VAL A 254 4.26 7.72 8.94
C VAL A 254 4.29 6.48 8.03
N SER A 255 4.57 5.31 8.60
CA SER A 255 4.60 4.04 7.84
C SER A 255 3.25 3.72 7.19
N GLN A 256 2.15 3.92 7.92
CA GLN A 256 0.80 3.71 7.39
C GLN A 256 0.49 4.66 6.24
N LYS A 257 0.84 5.95 6.34
CA LYS A 257 0.64 6.93 5.26
C LYS A 257 1.43 6.58 4.01
N LEU A 258 2.71 6.22 4.17
CA LEU A 258 3.57 5.83 3.05
C LEU A 258 3.04 4.57 2.37
N MET A 259 2.67 3.54 3.15
CA MET A 259 2.13 2.30 2.59
C MET A 259 0.77 2.51 1.91
N LEU A 260 -0.12 3.30 2.51
CA LEU A 260 -1.40 3.67 1.90
C LEU A 260 -1.19 4.40 0.57
N SER A 261 -0.24 5.34 0.53
CA SER A 261 0.11 6.05 -0.70
C SER A 261 0.69 5.11 -1.76
N LEU A 262 1.52 4.16 -1.37
CA LEU A 262 2.11 3.17 -2.28
C LEU A 262 1.03 2.26 -2.87
N LEU A 263 0.12 1.73 -2.04
CA LEU A 263 -0.95 0.85 -2.52
C LEU A 263 -1.85 1.55 -3.52
N ASN A 264 -2.30 2.78 -3.21
CA ASN A 264 -3.09 3.56 -4.16
C ASN A 264 -2.30 3.88 -5.43
N LYS A 265 -1.00 4.22 -5.32
CA LYS A 265 -0.15 4.44 -6.50
C LYS A 265 -0.06 3.20 -7.40
N ILE A 266 0.08 2.01 -6.82
CA ILE A 266 0.08 0.74 -7.56
C ILE A 266 -1.27 0.51 -8.24
N ILE A 267 -2.38 0.78 -7.54
CA ILE A 267 -3.72 0.71 -8.14
C ILE A 267 -3.78 1.63 -9.36
N ASP A 268 -3.52 2.92 -9.18
CA ASP A 268 -3.64 3.94 -10.24
C ASP A 268 -2.74 3.66 -11.45
N THR A 269 -1.51 3.18 -11.22
CA THR A 269 -0.50 3.07 -12.27
C THR A 269 -0.38 1.69 -12.91
N GLN A 270 -0.72 0.62 -12.18
CA GLN A 270 -0.53 -0.75 -12.64
C GLN A 270 -1.86 -1.49 -12.83
N LEU A 271 -2.85 -1.25 -11.96
CA LEU A 271 -4.12 -2.00 -11.98
C LEU A 271 -5.21 -1.30 -12.78
N GLU A 272 -5.42 0.00 -12.56
CA GLU A 272 -6.42 0.81 -13.28
C GLU A 272 -6.30 0.71 -14.81
N PRO A 273 -5.10 0.69 -15.42
CA PRO A 273 -4.98 0.51 -16.87
C PRO A 273 -5.55 -0.83 -17.39
N ALA A 274 -5.70 -1.84 -16.52
CA ALA A 274 -6.29 -3.13 -16.85
C ALA A 274 -7.79 -3.21 -16.52
N PHE A 275 -8.35 -2.20 -15.84
CA PHE A 275 -9.76 -2.17 -15.45
C PHE A 275 -10.67 -1.90 -16.64
N GLY A 276 -11.85 -2.54 -16.66
CA GLY A 276 -12.91 -2.26 -17.64
C GLY A 276 -12.57 -2.52 -19.12
N ALA A 277 -11.38 -3.02 -19.45
CA ALA A 277 -10.84 -3.04 -20.82
C ALA A 277 -11.67 -3.84 -21.85
N THR A 278 -12.69 -4.61 -21.43
CA THR A 278 -13.57 -5.36 -22.33
C THR A 278 -15.07 -5.26 -21.99
N CYS A 279 -15.49 -4.36 -21.10
CA CYS A 279 -16.88 -4.22 -20.66
C CYS A 279 -17.59 -2.98 -21.23
N LEU A 280 -17.05 -2.39 -22.31
CA LEU A 280 -17.66 -1.31 -23.11
C LEU A 280 -18.28 -1.86 -24.40
#